data_AF-A0A1M7QHW7-F1
#
_entry.id   AF-A0A1M7QHW7-F1
#
_cell.length_a   1.000
_cell.length_b   1.000
_cell.length_c   1.000
_cell.angle_alpha   90.00
_cell.angle_beta   90.00
_cell.angle_gamma   90.00
#
_symmetry.space_group_name_H-M   'P 1'
#
loop_
_entity.id
_entity.type
_entity.pdbx_description
1 polymer ?
#
loop_
_entity_poly.entity_id
_entity_poly.type
_entity_poly.pdbx_seq_one_letter_code
_entity_poly.pdbx_strand_id
1 'polypeptide(L)'
;MWKDSWWLAKKELSFQFPGILLTLLATIIIAFFTVPQLDALVREMYSNETLYWNPFLLDLIFLGVTPSFSALFVWGPYLSLRTIKEDPFGKRMALYRSLPISMDVLIRSRILSMLVIFIIMSSAFYTIIFLMLPDSFFYNVEASQFLRFALTWFGYALVLGSVNTYIEFGTNGRVLYIFPLLFLIVIVLVRVACSNIWNMGVVEASILLVSRYSNIIVIATIILGVLGCVTISRMLKKRLLTRDFI
;
A
#
# COMPACT_ATOMS: atom_id res chain seq x y z
N MET A 1 -17.73 22.25 0.74
CA MET A 1 -16.72 21.40 1.42
C MET A 1 -16.35 20.13 0.64
N TRP A 2 -17.25 19.17 0.40
CA TRP A 2 -16.88 17.93 -0.31
C TRP A 2 -16.49 18.17 -1.79
N LYS A 3 -17.27 19.02 -2.49
CA LYS A 3 -16.96 19.45 -3.87
C LYS A 3 -15.58 20.12 -3.95
N ASP A 4 -15.25 20.97 -2.99
CA ASP A 4 -13.99 21.71 -2.96
C ASP A 4 -12.79 20.78 -2.68
N SER A 5 -12.95 19.83 -1.75
CA SER A 5 -11.94 18.80 -1.48
C SER A 5 -11.66 17.94 -2.71
N TRP A 6 -12.70 17.53 -3.43
CA TRP A 6 -12.56 16.74 -4.65
C TRP A 6 -11.91 17.54 -5.79
N TRP A 7 -12.31 18.81 -5.96
CA TRP A 7 -11.71 19.69 -6.97
C TRP A 7 -10.20 19.88 -6.72
N LEU A 8 -9.81 20.10 -5.46
CA LEU A 8 -8.42 20.25 -5.06
C LEU A 8 -7.62 18.96 -5.31
N ALA A 9 -8.17 17.80 -4.90
CA ALA A 9 -7.55 16.50 -5.13
C ALA A 9 -7.34 16.23 -6.63
N LYS A 10 -8.37 16.47 -7.45
CA LYS A 10 -8.30 16.28 -8.91
C LYS A 10 -7.20 17.14 -9.56
N LYS A 11 -7.10 18.41 -9.17
CA LYS A 11 -6.06 19.32 -9.68
C LYS A 11 -4.67 18.84 -9.31
N GLU A 12 -4.48 18.38 -8.08
CA GLU A 12 -3.19 17.84 -7.64
C GLU A 12 -2.81 16.54 -8.39
N LEU A 13 -3.74 15.60 -8.52
CA LEU A 13 -3.52 14.37 -9.27
C LEU A 13 -3.17 14.66 -10.74
N SER A 14 -3.82 15.64 -11.37
CA SER A 14 -3.50 16.03 -12.74
C SER A 14 -2.09 16.59 -12.90
N PHE A 15 -1.59 17.33 -11.89
CA PHE A 15 -0.22 17.83 -11.89
C PHE A 15 0.81 16.72 -11.66
N GLN A 16 0.44 15.71 -10.88
CA GLN A 16 1.27 14.54 -10.57
C GLN A 16 1.11 13.39 -11.57
N PHE A 17 0.41 13.60 -12.69
CA PHE A 17 0.11 12.56 -13.67
C PHE A 17 1.35 11.79 -14.17
N PRO A 18 2.50 12.43 -14.47
CA PRO A 18 3.71 11.70 -14.86
C PRO A 18 4.21 10.75 -13.76
N GLY A 19 4.09 11.17 -12.50
CA GLY A 19 4.42 10.34 -11.34
C GLY A 19 3.49 9.15 -11.21
N ILE A 20 2.18 9.35 -11.39
CA ILE A 20 1.19 8.26 -11.39
C ILE A 20 1.52 7.24 -12.49
N LEU A 21 1.84 7.69 -13.70
CA LEU A 21 2.15 6.80 -14.82
C LEU A 21 3.43 5.98 -14.57
N LEU A 22 4.47 6.62 -14.02
CA LEU A 22 5.72 5.94 -13.68
C LEU A 22 5.54 4.90 -12.57
N THR A 23 4.79 5.24 -11.50
CA THR A 23 4.50 4.28 -10.43
C THR A 23 3.58 3.16 -10.89
N LEU A 24 2.65 3.44 -11.80
CA LEU A 24 1.81 2.43 -12.42
C LEU A 24 2.66 1.42 -13.19
N LEU A 25 3.57 1.91 -14.04
CA LEU A 25 4.49 1.05 -14.79
C LEU A 25 5.35 0.20 -13.85
N ALA A 26 5.92 0.81 -12.81
CA ALA A 26 6.70 0.07 -11.81
C ALA A 26 5.85 -0.99 -11.09
N THR A 27 4.59 -0.68 -10.76
CA THR A 27 3.66 -1.62 -10.13
C THR A 27 3.34 -2.80 -11.04
N ILE A 28 3.15 -2.56 -12.34
CA ILE A 28 2.95 -3.62 -13.35
C ILE A 28 4.19 -4.52 -13.43
N ILE A 29 5.39 -3.95 -13.44
CA ILE A 29 6.64 -4.72 -13.45
C ILE A 29 6.74 -5.59 -12.19
N ILE A 30 6.45 -5.04 -11.01
CA ILE A 30 6.49 -5.80 -9.75
C ILE A 30 5.43 -6.92 -9.77
N ALA A 31 4.23 -6.66 -10.29
CA ALA A 31 3.19 -7.67 -10.48
C ALA A 31 3.69 -8.82 -11.37
N PHE A 32 4.32 -8.49 -12.50
CA PHE A 32 4.91 -9.47 -13.42
C PHE A 32 5.94 -10.38 -12.74
N PHE A 33 6.83 -9.81 -11.90
CA PHE A 33 7.78 -10.60 -11.11
C PHE A 33 7.14 -11.44 -10.01
N THR A 34 5.95 -11.06 -9.54
CA THR A 34 5.23 -11.76 -8.46
C THR A 34 4.54 -13.03 -8.96
N VAL A 35 4.05 -13.03 -10.20
CA VAL A 35 3.31 -14.16 -10.81
C VAL A 35 4.03 -15.51 -10.71
N PRO A 36 5.29 -15.68 -11.16
CA PRO A 36 5.96 -16.98 -11.10
C PRO A 36 6.22 -17.44 -9.66
N GLN A 37 6.42 -16.52 -8.72
CA GLN A 37 6.61 -16.86 -7.31
C GLN A 37 5.31 -17.35 -6.68
N LEU A 38 4.17 -16.76 -7.06
CA LEU A 38 2.86 -17.11 -6.53
C LEU A 38 2.34 -18.43 -7.15
N ASP A 39 2.60 -18.69 -8.43
CA ASP A 39 2.32 -19.99 -9.06
C ASP A 39 3.15 -21.11 -8.44
N ALA A 40 4.46 -20.90 -8.26
CA ALA A 40 5.35 -21.88 -7.63
C ALA A 40 4.91 -22.22 -6.19
N LEU A 41 4.53 -21.22 -5.39
CA LEU A 41 3.98 -21.43 -4.05
C LEU A 41 2.76 -22.35 -4.08
N VAL A 42 1.78 -22.06 -4.95
CA VAL A 42 0.54 -22.85 -4.99
C VAL A 42 0.79 -24.28 -5.49
N ARG A 43 1.71 -24.47 -6.43
CA ARG A 43 2.12 -25.82 -6.86
C ARG A 43 2.78 -26.60 -5.73
N GLU A 44 3.69 -25.98 -4.96
CA GLU A 44 4.29 -26.66 -3.81
C GLU A 44 3.21 -27.07 -2.78
N MET A 45 2.25 -26.18 -2.51
CA MET A 45 1.18 -26.43 -1.54
C MET A 45 0.21 -27.56 -1.93
N TYR A 46 -0.14 -27.67 -3.23
CA TYR A 46 -1.24 -28.54 -3.67
C TYR A 46 -0.80 -29.72 -4.54
N SER A 47 0.27 -29.59 -5.33
CA SER A 47 0.75 -30.65 -6.24
C SER A 47 2.03 -31.35 -5.76
N ASN A 48 2.60 -30.96 -4.61
CA ASN A 48 3.89 -31.45 -4.09
C ASN A 48 5.04 -31.36 -5.11
N GLU A 49 4.92 -30.48 -6.11
CA GLU A 49 5.97 -30.20 -7.07
C GLU A 49 7.00 -29.26 -6.40
N THR A 50 8.20 -29.77 -6.12
CA THR A 50 9.27 -28.95 -5.55
C THR A 50 9.88 -28.06 -6.62
N LEU A 51 9.27 -26.90 -6.85
CA LEU A 51 9.84 -25.85 -7.69
C LEU A 51 10.74 -24.94 -6.84
N TYR A 52 11.82 -24.44 -7.43
CA TYR A 52 12.66 -23.45 -6.74
C TYR A 52 11.95 -22.09 -6.73
N TRP A 53 11.55 -21.64 -5.54
CA TRP A 53 10.98 -20.31 -5.33
C TRP A 53 11.54 -19.70 -4.03
N ASN A 54 11.38 -18.39 -3.88
CA ASN A 54 11.91 -17.68 -2.71
C ASN A 54 10.75 -17.18 -1.81
N PRO A 55 10.42 -17.90 -0.72
CA PRO A 55 9.36 -17.51 0.20
C PRO A 55 9.56 -16.13 0.82
N PHE A 56 10.81 -15.75 1.06
CA PHE A 56 11.13 -14.45 1.62
C PHE A 56 10.81 -13.31 0.64
N LEU A 57 11.10 -13.50 -0.65
CA LEU A 57 10.84 -12.48 -1.67
C LEU A 57 9.34 -12.21 -1.82
N LEU A 58 8.53 -13.27 -1.86
CA LEU A 58 7.08 -13.14 -2.00
C LEU A 58 6.46 -12.40 -0.79
N ASP A 59 6.87 -12.77 0.42
CA ASP A 59 6.43 -12.10 1.65
C ASP A 59 6.88 -10.64 1.69
N LEU A 60 8.09 -10.33 1.23
CA LEU A 60 8.60 -8.96 1.16
C LEU A 60 7.80 -8.11 0.17
N ILE A 61 7.43 -8.65 -0.99
CA ILE A 61 6.60 -7.95 -1.96
C ILE A 61 5.22 -7.66 -1.35
N PHE A 62 4.55 -8.67 -0.81
CA PHE A 62 3.20 -8.49 -0.28
C PHE A 62 3.18 -7.61 0.97
N LEU A 63 4.07 -7.82 1.94
CA LEU A 63 4.10 -7.03 3.18
C LEU A 63 4.68 -5.63 2.99
N GLY A 64 5.72 -5.50 2.16
CA GLY A 64 6.50 -4.27 2.01
C GLY A 64 6.02 -3.37 0.87
N VAL A 65 5.77 -3.94 -0.31
CA VAL A 65 5.44 -3.15 -1.50
C VAL A 65 3.97 -2.76 -1.53
N THR A 66 3.04 -3.66 -1.16
CA THR A 66 1.61 -3.36 -1.30
C THR A 66 1.14 -2.14 -0.49
N PRO A 67 1.62 -1.86 0.74
CA PRO A 67 1.28 -0.61 1.44
C PRO A 67 1.79 0.65 0.72
N SER A 68 2.85 0.51 -0.08
CA SER A 68 3.43 1.64 -0.83
C SER A 68 2.55 2.09 -2.00
N PHE A 69 1.54 1.31 -2.39
CA PHE A 69 0.57 1.67 -3.43
C PHE A 69 -0.28 2.90 -3.10
N SER A 70 -0.32 3.32 -1.84
CA SER A 70 -0.97 4.56 -1.42
C SER A 70 -0.16 5.83 -1.73
N ALA A 71 1.11 5.67 -2.12
CA ALA A 71 2.05 6.77 -2.33
C ALA A 71 2.68 6.70 -3.72
N LEU A 72 3.22 7.83 -4.18
CA LEU A 72 3.94 7.90 -5.45
C LEU A 72 5.42 7.49 -5.27
N PHE A 73 5.66 6.24 -4.90
CA PHE A 73 6.96 5.75 -4.42
C PHE A 73 8.12 5.84 -5.42
N VAL A 74 7.85 5.96 -6.72
CA VAL A 74 8.87 6.15 -7.79
C VAL A 74 8.96 7.63 -8.25
N TRP A 75 8.35 8.56 -7.54
CA TRP A 75 8.30 9.97 -7.96
C TRP A 75 9.15 10.91 -7.09
N GLY A 76 9.78 11.87 -7.76
CA GLY A 76 10.66 12.95 -7.26
C GLY A 76 11.04 12.95 -5.77
N PRO A 77 10.17 13.41 -4.86
CA PRO A 77 10.49 13.58 -3.45
C PRO A 77 10.92 12.29 -2.73
N TYR A 78 10.46 11.12 -3.16
CA TYR A 78 10.83 9.85 -2.51
C TYR A 78 12.19 9.33 -2.98
N LEU A 79 12.63 9.69 -4.18
CA LEU A 79 13.90 9.24 -4.76
C LEU A 79 15.08 10.16 -4.39
N SER A 80 14.82 11.43 -4.08
CA SER A 80 15.88 12.42 -3.87
C SER A 80 16.21 12.64 -2.39
N LEU A 81 17.45 12.36 -1.99
CA LEU A 81 17.96 12.65 -0.64
C LEU A 81 17.88 14.14 -0.25
N ARG A 82 17.68 15.05 -1.23
CA ARG A 82 17.42 16.47 -0.97
C ARG A 82 16.17 16.68 -0.11
N THR A 83 15.21 15.76 -0.17
CA THR A 83 13.99 15.77 0.65
C THR A 83 14.29 15.83 2.15
N ILE A 84 15.42 15.27 2.61
CA ILE A 84 15.85 15.32 4.02
C ILE A 84 16.11 16.76 4.47
N LYS A 85 16.72 17.57 3.60
CA LYS A 85 17.12 18.96 3.90
C LYS A 85 16.03 19.96 3.53
N GLU A 86 15.34 19.72 2.41
CA GLU A 86 14.45 20.71 1.82
C GLU A 86 12.99 20.58 2.27
N ASP A 87 12.60 19.45 2.88
CA ASP A 87 11.23 19.11 3.30
C ASP A 87 10.15 19.60 2.30
N PRO A 88 10.13 19.05 1.07
CA PRO A 88 9.24 19.51 0.01
C PRO A 88 7.77 19.39 0.40
N PHE A 89 7.41 18.38 1.20
CA PHE A 89 6.04 18.19 1.67
C PHE A 89 5.65 19.23 2.73
N GLY A 90 6.55 19.53 3.68
CA GLY A 90 6.36 20.60 4.66
C GLY A 90 6.20 21.98 4.01
N LYS A 91 7.07 22.34 3.07
CA LYS A 91 6.98 23.61 2.31
C LYS A 91 5.68 23.73 1.55
N ARG A 92 5.25 22.64 0.90
CA ARG A 92 3.98 22.61 0.17
C ARG A 92 2.79 22.79 1.12
N MET A 93 2.85 22.18 2.30
CA MET A 93 1.83 22.36 3.33
C MET A 93 1.79 23.80 3.86
N ALA A 94 2.94 24.44 4.07
CA ALA A 94 3.02 25.86 4.46
C ALA A 94 2.32 26.76 3.43
N LEU A 95 2.54 26.52 2.13
CA LEU A 95 1.86 27.23 1.05
C LEU A 95 0.35 26.97 1.05
N TYR A 96 -0.12 25.76 1.35
CA TYR A 96 -1.56 25.52 1.44
C TYR A 96 -2.22 26.21 2.64
N ARG A 97 -1.47 26.47 3.72
CA ARG A 97 -1.98 27.21 4.88
C ARG A 97 -2.03 28.72 4.66
N SER A 98 -1.28 29.28 3.71
CA SER A 98 -1.41 30.69 3.35
C SER A 98 -2.61 30.97 2.44
N LEU A 99 -3.17 29.92 1.81
CA LEU A 99 -4.40 30.04 1.03
C LEU A 99 -5.63 30.04 1.95
N PRO A 100 -6.73 30.70 1.56
CA PRO A 100 -7.99 30.74 2.32
C PRO A 100 -8.76 29.41 2.19
N ILE A 101 -8.13 28.29 2.52
CA ILE A 101 -8.69 26.94 2.44
C ILE A 101 -8.82 26.37 3.85
N SER A 102 -10.01 25.88 4.19
CA SER A 102 -10.21 25.23 5.50
C SER A 102 -9.34 23.97 5.64
N MET A 103 -8.80 23.73 6.83
CA MET A 103 -7.97 22.53 7.10
C MET A 103 -8.73 21.23 6.83
N ASP A 104 -10.03 21.19 7.10
CA ASP A 104 -10.86 20.02 6.81
C ASP A 104 -10.93 19.71 5.31
N VAL A 105 -10.97 20.74 4.46
CA VAL A 105 -10.95 20.56 3.01
C VAL A 105 -9.61 19.99 2.55
N LEU A 106 -8.50 20.47 3.12
CA LEU A 106 -7.15 20.03 2.80
C LEU A 106 -6.88 18.58 3.22
N ILE A 107 -7.26 18.20 4.45
CA ILE A 107 -7.08 16.82 4.93
C ILE A 107 -7.89 15.85 4.07
N ARG A 108 -9.14 16.18 3.76
CA ARG A 108 -9.98 15.36 2.90
C ARG A 108 -9.43 15.24 1.49
N SER A 109 -8.87 16.31 0.91
CA SER A 109 -8.25 16.23 -0.41
C SER A 109 -7.05 15.28 -0.41
N ARG A 110 -6.24 15.25 0.66
CA ARG A 110 -5.11 14.33 0.80
C ARG A 110 -5.52 12.87 0.89
N ILE A 111 -6.52 12.58 1.74
CA ILE A 111 -7.06 11.23 1.85
C ILE A 111 -7.68 10.80 0.52
N LEU A 112 -8.42 11.69 -0.18
CA LEU A 112 -8.97 11.39 -1.51
C LEU A 112 -7.89 11.11 -2.55
N SER A 113 -6.83 11.94 -2.63
CA SER A 113 -5.71 11.69 -3.55
C SER A 113 -5.03 10.36 -3.25
N MET A 114 -4.76 10.06 -1.97
CA MET A 114 -4.20 8.78 -1.56
C MET A 114 -5.09 7.60 -1.96
N LEU A 115 -6.40 7.68 -1.69
CA LEU A 115 -7.35 6.62 -2.05
C LEU A 115 -7.42 6.39 -3.55
N VAL A 116 -7.40 7.45 -4.36
CA VAL A 116 -7.41 7.33 -5.82
C VAL A 116 -6.14 6.63 -6.31
N ILE A 117 -4.96 7.06 -5.84
CA ILE A 117 -3.69 6.42 -6.21
C ILE A 117 -3.69 4.96 -5.75
N PHE A 118 -4.10 4.69 -4.51
CA PHE A 118 -4.18 3.36 -3.94
C PHE A 118 -5.08 2.43 -4.75
N ILE A 119 -6.28 2.88 -5.14
CA ILE A 119 -7.21 2.10 -5.96
C ILE A 119 -6.59 1.80 -7.32
N ILE A 120 -6.01 2.80 -7.99
CA ILE A 120 -5.39 2.62 -9.31
C ILE A 120 -4.24 1.61 -9.22
N MET A 121 -3.29 1.82 -8.31
CA MET A 121 -2.12 0.95 -8.17
C MET A 121 -2.49 -0.47 -7.74
N SER A 122 -3.34 -0.62 -6.72
CA SER A 122 -3.78 -1.93 -6.26
C SER A 122 -4.58 -2.68 -7.33
N SER A 123 -5.49 -1.99 -8.03
CA SER A 123 -6.24 -2.60 -9.12
C SER A 123 -5.33 -3.09 -10.24
N ALA A 124 -4.32 -2.29 -10.61
CA ALA A 124 -3.36 -2.68 -11.64
C ALA A 124 -2.55 -3.89 -11.18
N PHE A 125 -2.04 -3.87 -9.95
CA PHE A 125 -1.26 -4.97 -9.39
C PHE A 125 -2.03 -6.30 -9.42
N TYR A 126 -3.21 -6.35 -8.79
CA TYR A 126 -3.98 -7.60 -8.69
C TYR A 126 -4.58 -8.04 -10.04
N THR A 127 -4.96 -7.10 -10.91
CA THR A 127 -5.48 -7.44 -12.24
C THR A 127 -4.38 -8.04 -13.12
N ILE A 128 -3.17 -7.47 -13.11
CA ILE A 128 -2.05 -8.02 -13.87
C ILE A 128 -1.68 -9.42 -13.36
N ILE A 129 -1.63 -9.62 -12.03
CA ILE A 129 -1.41 -10.96 -11.47
C ILE A 129 -2.50 -11.93 -11.95
N PHE A 130 -3.77 -11.56 -11.84
CA PHE A 130 -4.89 -12.40 -12.26
C PHE A 130 -4.82 -12.78 -13.74
N LEU A 131 -4.50 -11.83 -14.62
CA LEU A 131 -4.43 -12.05 -16.07
C LEU A 131 -3.21 -12.86 -16.52
N MET A 132 -2.11 -12.78 -15.77
CA MET A 132 -0.84 -13.42 -16.13
C MET A 132 -0.65 -14.79 -15.46
N LEU A 133 -1.43 -15.11 -14.43
CA LEU A 133 -1.41 -16.43 -13.79
C LEU A 133 -1.85 -17.50 -14.80
N PRO A 134 -1.15 -18.65 -14.87
CA PRO A 134 -1.49 -19.72 -15.79
C PRO A 134 -2.77 -20.44 -15.35
N ASP A 135 -3.50 -21.05 -16.29
CA ASP A 135 -4.71 -21.85 -15.98
C ASP A 135 -4.43 -22.97 -14.98
N SER A 136 -3.20 -23.48 -14.95
CA SER A 136 -2.74 -24.47 -13.97
C SER A 136 -2.90 -24.02 -12.53
N PHE A 137 -2.73 -22.72 -12.27
CA PHE A 137 -2.94 -22.12 -10.97
C PHE A 137 -4.40 -22.26 -10.53
N PHE A 138 -5.32 -21.98 -11.45
CA PHE A 138 -6.75 -21.94 -11.17
C PHE A 138 -7.40 -23.32 -11.00
N TYR A 139 -6.70 -24.40 -11.32
CA TYR A 139 -7.11 -25.75 -10.92
C TYR A 139 -6.94 -25.99 -9.41
N ASN A 140 -5.94 -25.36 -8.79
CA ASN A 140 -5.65 -25.53 -7.35
C ASN A 140 -6.34 -24.46 -6.51
N VAL A 141 -6.37 -23.22 -7.01
CA VAL A 141 -6.97 -22.07 -6.32
C VAL A 141 -8.01 -21.45 -7.22
N GLU A 142 -9.29 -21.60 -6.86
CA GLU A 142 -10.37 -21.01 -7.65
C GLU A 142 -10.19 -19.49 -7.82
N ALA A 143 -10.63 -18.95 -8.97
CA ALA A 143 -10.64 -17.51 -9.21
C ALA A 143 -11.39 -16.72 -8.12
N SER A 144 -12.43 -17.34 -7.53
CA SER A 144 -13.19 -16.79 -6.40
C SER A 144 -12.32 -16.61 -5.15
N GLN A 145 -11.44 -17.57 -4.86
CA GLN A 145 -10.52 -17.55 -3.73
C GLN A 145 -9.40 -16.53 -3.96
N PHE A 146 -8.88 -16.45 -5.18
CA PHE A 146 -7.90 -15.43 -5.54
C PHE A 146 -8.45 -14.01 -5.33
N LEU A 147 -9.70 -13.74 -5.74
CA LEU A 147 -10.32 -12.44 -5.52
C LEU A 147 -10.42 -12.09 -4.02
N ARG A 148 -10.77 -13.07 -3.18
CA ARG A 148 -10.82 -12.88 -1.72
C ARG A 148 -9.43 -12.67 -1.12
N PHE A 149 -8.42 -13.35 -1.63
CA PHE A 149 -7.02 -13.13 -1.28
C PHE A 149 -6.59 -11.70 -1.64
N ALA A 150 -6.87 -11.24 -2.86
CA ALA A 150 -6.57 -9.88 -3.30
C ALA A 150 -7.26 -8.82 -2.43
N LEU A 151 -8.54 -9.02 -2.09
CA LEU A 151 -9.29 -8.11 -1.20
C LEU A 151 -8.75 -8.09 0.23
N THR A 152 -8.25 -9.22 0.73
CA THR A 152 -7.62 -9.32 2.06
C THR A 152 -6.36 -8.46 2.11
N TRP A 153 -5.49 -8.61 1.11
CA TRP A 153 -4.28 -7.80 0.99
C TRP A 153 -4.57 -6.33 0.66
N PHE A 154 -5.64 -6.04 -0.08
CA PHE A 154 -6.13 -4.69 -0.30
C PHE A 154 -6.50 -4.00 1.03
N GLY A 155 -7.23 -4.69 1.91
CA GLY A 155 -7.57 -4.16 3.24
C GLY A 155 -6.32 -3.87 4.09
N TYR A 156 -5.38 -4.83 4.15
CA TYR A 156 -4.09 -4.65 4.83
C TYR A 156 -3.31 -3.45 4.28
N ALA A 157 -3.16 -3.38 2.96
CA ALA A 157 -2.39 -2.33 2.30
C ALA A 157 -3.06 -0.95 2.49
N LEU A 158 -4.38 -0.89 2.62
CA LEU A 158 -5.09 0.35 2.92
C LEU A 158 -4.77 0.87 4.34
N VAL A 159 -4.69 -0.02 5.34
CA VAL A 159 -4.32 0.36 6.72
C VAL A 159 -2.94 1.01 6.72
N LEU A 160 -1.94 0.26 6.27
CA LEU A 160 -0.55 0.69 6.35
C LEU A 160 -0.24 1.80 5.35
N GLY A 161 -0.83 1.74 4.16
CA GLY A 161 -0.72 2.78 3.16
C GLY A 161 -1.27 4.11 3.63
N SER A 162 -2.30 4.13 4.48
CA SER A 162 -2.80 5.38 5.06
C SER A 162 -1.76 6.07 5.95
N VAL A 163 -0.85 5.31 6.59
CA VAL A 163 0.24 5.84 7.41
C VAL A 163 1.20 6.69 6.57
N ASN A 164 1.41 6.36 5.30
CA ASN A 164 2.27 7.17 4.41
C ASN A 164 1.77 8.61 4.30
N THR A 165 0.45 8.82 4.18
CA THR A 165 -0.13 10.17 4.17
C THR A 165 0.11 10.92 5.48
N TYR A 166 0.07 10.24 6.63
CA TYR A 166 0.42 10.86 7.90
C TYR A 166 1.89 11.28 7.96
N ILE A 167 2.79 10.45 7.45
CA ILE A 167 4.22 10.75 7.46
C ILE A 167 4.52 11.93 6.54
N GLU A 168 4.03 11.90 5.30
CA GLU A 168 4.24 12.93 4.30
C GLU A 168 3.82 14.32 4.79
N PHE A 169 2.62 14.44 5.38
CA PHE A 169 2.04 15.73 5.71
C PHE A 169 2.12 16.07 7.20
N GLY A 170 2.21 15.08 8.07
CA GLY A 170 2.23 15.25 9.53
C GLY A 170 3.63 15.32 10.15
N THR A 171 4.67 14.89 9.43
CA THR A 171 6.04 14.79 9.97
C THR A 171 7.06 15.54 9.12
N ASN A 172 8.34 15.49 9.52
CA ASN A 172 9.43 16.15 8.82
C ASN A 172 10.01 15.22 7.75
N GLY A 173 10.67 15.78 6.74
CA GLY A 173 11.31 15.02 5.66
C GLY A 173 12.30 13.92 6.10
N ARG A 174 12.85 13.98 7.33
CA ARG A 174 13.69 12.91 7.91
C ARG A 174 12.92 11.61 8.17
N VAL A 175 11.68 11.72 8.65
CA VAL A 175 10.86 10.55 9.03
C VAL A 175 10.48 9.73 7.80
N LEU A 176 10.38 10.37 6.62
CA LEU A 176 10.17 9.68 5.34
C LEU A 176 11.25 8.63 5.03
N TYR A 177 12.47 8.76 5.55
CA TYR A 177 13.56 7.79 5.32
C TYR A 177 13.69 6.79 6.46
N ILE A 178 13.48 7.24 7.70
CA ILE A 178 13.58 6.37 8.88
C ILE A 178 12.42 5.37 8.90
N PHE A 179 11.22 5.80 8.51
CA PHE A 179 10.03 4.97 8.59
C PHE A 179 10.09 3.72 7.70
N PRO A 180 10.45 3.78 6.40
CA PRO A 180 10.62 2.57 5.58
C PRO A 180 11.66 1.60 6.15
N LEU A 181 12.74 2.11 6.74
CA LEU A 181 13.78 1.27 7.37
C LEU A 181 13.24 0.56 8.61
N LEU A 182 12.53 1.27 9.50
CA LEU A 182 11.87 0.66 10.64
C LEU A 182 10.80 -0.34 10.21
N PHE A 183 10.04 0.00 9.16
CA PHE A 183 9.01 -0.87 8.60
C PHE A 183 9.60 -2.16 8.03
N LEU A 184 10.74 -2.09 7.35
CA LEU A 184 11.47 -3.26 6.86
C LEU A 184 11.91 -4.16 8.01
N ILE A 185 12.44 -3.59 9.10
CA ILE A 185 12.80 -4.38 10.30
C ILE A 185 11.56 -5.10 10.85
N VAL A 186 10.42 -4.42 10.96
CA VAL A 186 9.17 -5.04 11.43
C VAL A 186 8.73 -6.18 10.50
N ILE A 187 8.80 -6.01 9.18
CA ILE A 187 8.48 -7.07 8.22
C ILE A 187 9.36 -8.29 8.42
N VAL A 188 10.68 -8.10 8.57
CA VAL A 188 11.62 -9.20 8.79
C VAL A 188 11.29 -9.92 10.10
N LEU A 189 11.00 -9.18 11.18
CA LEU A 189 10.61 -9.77 12.46
C LEU A 189 9.30 -10.57 12.36
N VAL A 190 8.29 -10.03 11.70
CA VAL A 190 7.00 -10.72 11.46
C VAL A 190 7.23 -11.99 10.66
N ARG A 191 8.08 -11.93 9.62
CA ARG A 191 8.39 -13.10 8.79
C ARG A 191 9.09 -14.20 9.58
N VAL A 192 10.11 -13.84 10.37
CA VAL A 192 10.86 -14.77 11.22
C VAL A 192 9.94 -15.38 12.27
N ALA A 193 9.07 -14.58 12.89
CA ALA A 193 8.07 -15.08 13.84
C ALA A 193 7.12 -16.09 13.19
N CYS A 194 6.59 -15.80 12.00
CA CYS A 194 5.72 -16.73 11.28
C CYS A 194 6.44 -18.03 10.91
N SER A 195 7.70 -17.92 10.47
CA SER A 195 8.53 -19.10 10.16
C SER A 195 8.75 -19.98 11.38
N ASN A 196 9.05 -19.40 12.54
CA ASN A 196 9.35 -20.16 13.75
C ASN A 196 8.10 -20.77 14.41
N ILE A 197 6.94 -20.11 14.30
CA ILE A 197 5.71 -20.56 14.96
C ILE A 197 4.94 -21.56 14.08
N TRP A 198 4.84 -21.29 12.77
CA TRP A 198 3.98 -22.06 11.87
C TRP A 198 4.74 -22.81 10.78
N ASN A 199 6.06 -22.63 10.65
CA ASN A 199 6.87 -23.17 9.54
C ASN A 199 6.35 -22.79 8.14
N MET A 200 5.67 -21.65 8.03
CA MET A 200 5.00 -21.20 6.81
C MET A 200 5.37 -19.74 6.48
N GLY A 201 5.21 -19.36 5.21
CA GLY A 201 5.24 -17.97 4.75
C GLY A 201 4.02 -17.17 5.20
N VAL A 202 4.11 -15.84 5.18
CA VAL A 202 2.96 -14.98 5.52
C VAL A 202 1.91 -15.01 4.40
N VAL A 203 2.36 -14.98 3.15
CA VAL A 203 1.50 -15.10 1.97
C VAL A 203 0.87 -16.50 1.91
N GLU A 204 1.65 -17.55 2.18
CA GLU A 204 1.14 -18.93 2.30
C GLU A 204 0.05 -19.04 3.38
N ALA A 205 0.33 -18.55 4.59
CA ALA A 205 -0.64 -18.53 5.68
C ALA A 205 -1.91 -17.75 5.29
N SER A 206 -1.78 -16.66 4.54
CA SER A 206 -2.94 -15.89 4.07
C SER A 206 -3.79 -16.64 3.05
N ILE A 207 -3.19 -17.45 2.16
CA ILE A 207 -3.92 -18.31 1.22
C ILE A 207 -4.71 -19.38 1.98
N LEU A 208 -4.09 -20.04 2.97
CA LEU A 208 -4.75 -21.04 3.83
C LEU A 208 -5.87 -20.43 4.69
N LEU A 209 -5.66 -19.22 5.19
CA LEU A 209 -6.68 -18.51 5.95
C LEU A 209 -7.90 -18.18 5.07
N VAL A 210 -7.66 -17.67 3.87
CA VAL A 210 -8.72 -17.35 2.90
C VAL A 210 -9.46 -18.59 2.43
N SER A 211 -8.80 -19.74 2.26
CA SER A 211 -9.48 -20.99 1.91
C SER A 211 -10.41 -21.48 3.03
N ARG A 212 -10.05 -21.24 4.31
CA ARG A 212 -10.80 -21.71 5.48
C ARG A 212 -11.90 -20.76 5.98
N TYR A 213 -11.67 -19.44 6.02
CA TYR A 213 -12.58 -18.44 6.60
C TYR A 213 -12.86 -17.26 5.65
N SER A 214 -13.04 -17.61 4.39
CA SER A 214 -12.97 -16.72 3.22
C SER A 214 -13.65 -15.36 3.37
N ASN A 215 -14.90 -15.31 3.84
CA ASN A 215 -15.68 -14.07 3.87
C ASN A 215 -15.38 -13.24 5.12
N ILE A 216 -15.14 -13.89 6.26
CA ILE A 216 -14.91 -13.22 7.55
C ILE A 216 -13.61 -12.43 7.49
N ILE A 217 -12.55 -13.02 6.93
CA ILE A 217 -11.24 -12.37 6.82
C ILE A 217 -11.28 -11.17 5.89
N VAL A 218 -11.95 -11.29 4.74
CA VAL A 218 -12.09 -10.18 3.79
C VAL A 218 -12.85 -9.01 4.45
N ILE A 219 -13.97 -9.30 5.10
CA ILE A 219 -14.76 -8.27 5.78
C ILE A 219 -13.93 -7.63 6.90
N ALA A 220 -13.25 -8.42 7.72
CA ALA A 220 -12.42 -7.93 8.82
C ALA A 220 -11.30 -7.01 8.32
N THR A 221 -10.55 -7.43 7.30
CA THR A 221 -9.43 -6.64 6.75
C THR A 221 -9.89 -5.36 6.06
N ILE A 222 -11.01 -5.37 5.34
CA ILE A 222 -11.59 -4.15 4.75
C ILE A 222 -12.07 -3.18 5.83
N ILE A 223 -12.77 -3.68 6.86
CA ILE A 223 -13.20 -2.85 8.00
C ILE A 223 -11.99 -2.24 8.70
N LEU A 224 -10.95 -3.04 8.97
CA LEU A 224 -9.70 -2.54 9.55
C LEU A 224 -9.05 -1.49 8.64
N GLY A 225 -9.03 -1.70 7.33
CA GLY A 225 -8.58 -0.72 6.32
C GLY A 225 -9.27 0.64 6.45
N VAL A 226 -10.60 0.62 6.49
CA VAL A 226 -11.41 1.84 6.63
C VAL A 226 -11.17 2.50 7.98
N LEU A 227 -11.16 1.74 9.08
CA LEU A 227 -10.89 2.26 10.42
C LEU A 227 -9.48 2.85 10.53
N GLY A 228 -8.48 2.22 9.91
CA GLY A 228 -7.12 2.73 9.82
C GLY A 228 -7.07 4.09 9.13
N CYS A 229 -7.68 4.18 7.95
CA CYS A 229 -7.77 5.44 7.19
C CYS A 229 -8.46 6.55 8.00
N VAL A 230 -9.58 6.25 8.66
CA VAL A 230 -10.29 7.21 9.52
C VAL A 230 -9.42 7.64 10.70
N THR A 231 -8.75 6.70 11.36
CA THR A 231 -7.88 6.99 12.51
C THR A 231 -6.72 7.89 12.10
N ILE A 232 -6.05 7.57 10.99
CA ILE A 232 -4.97 8.38 10.45
C ILE A 232 -5.45 9.77 10.04
N SER A 233 -6.63 9.89 9.41
CA SER A 233 -7.19 11.20 9.06
C SER A 233 -7.40 12.10 10.30
N ARG A 234 -7.84 11.51 11.42
CA ARG A 234 -8.02 12.22 12.70
C ARG A 234 -6.68 12.59 13.32
N MET A 235 -5.69 11.71 13.28
CA MET A 235 -4.34 11.98 13.77
C MET A 235 -3.68 13.10 12.96
N LEU A 236 -3.80 13.06 11.63
CA LEU A 236 -3.30 14.09 10.73
C LEU A 236 -3.98 15.43 11.03
N LYS A 237 -5.31 15.44 11.25
CA LYS A 237 -6.02 16.66 11.66
C LYS A 237 -5.44 17.29 12.91
N LYS A 238 -5.30 16.49 13.98
CA LYS A 238 -4.72 16.98 15.26
C LYS A 238 -3.32 17.55 15.04
N ARG A 239 -2.47 16.83 14.29
CA ARG A 239 -1.09 17.23 14.04
C ARG A 239 -0.98 18.51 13.25
N LEU A 240 -1.80 18.70 12.21
CA LEU A 240 -1.77 19.89 11.38
C LEU A 240 -2.31 21.13 12.10
N LEU A 241 -3.23 20.97 13.05
CA LEU A 241 -3.72 22.09 13.86
C LEU A 241 -2.63 22.61 14.83
N THR A 242 -1.79 21.72 15.36
CA THR A 242 -0.77 22.07 16.36
C THR A 242 0.61 22.39 15.79
N ARG A 243 0.84 22.14 14.50
CA ARG A 243 2.17 22.29 13.89
C ARG A 243 2.37 23.69 13.36
N ASP A 244 3.44 24.34 13.80
CA ASP A 244 3.92 25.58 13.21
C ASP A 244 4.77 25.26 11.97
N PHE A 245 4.55 26.02 10.90
CA PHE A 245 5.23 25.85 9.61
C PHE A 245 6.16 27.05 9.28
N ILE A 246 6.44 27.88 10.29
CA ILE A 246 7.33 29.05 10.24
C ILE A 246 8.66 28.65 10.87
#